data_AF-A0A9N9SC36-F1
#
_entry.id   AF-A0A9N9SC36-F1
#
_cell.length_a   1.000
_cell.length_b   1.000
_cell.length_c   1.000
_cell.angle_alpha   90.00
_cell.angle_beta   90.00
_cell.angle_gamma   90.00
#
_symmetry.space_group_name_H-M   'P 1'
#
loop_
_entity.id
_entity.type
_entity.pdbx_description
1 polymer ?
#
loop_
_entity_poly.entity_id
_entity_poly.type
_entity_poly.pdbx_seq_one_letter_code
_entity_poly.pdbx_strand_id
1 'polypeptide(L)'
;MFQSISYDQNGKELESVRDVGTVSTVRGYLFYSAEDTKQLAIAGWTYPKNVEVINAASLAFSMFIPLKHLLNILNDYEWVSYGKHSIRLVRAGNDNNCFKITGNAVGTAVVPTKVQLGIENVELKVKRLFPNDQIKLQLLKAIKADTPILIPSRKWELHMLPSLTTGATNEIWADNTSPFLESPRYCIVRFRTDHDLT
;
A
#
# COMPACT_ATOMS: atom_id res chain seq x y z
N MET A 1 6.42 -7.15 2.93
CA MET A 1 5.67 -7.28 4.21
C MET A 1 4.27 -7.84 3.97
N PHE A 2 3.44 -7.14 3.19
CA PHE A 2 2.10 -7.62 2.82
C PHE A 2 2.05 -7.92 1.31
N GLN A 3 1.47 -9.07 0.96
CA GLN A 3 1.25 -9.49 -0.42
C GLN A 3 0.03 -8.79 -1.01
N SER A 4 -1.04 -8.67 -0.22
CA SER A 4 -2.25 -7.98 -0.67
C SER A 4 -2.98 -7.31 0.50
N ILE A 5 -3.75 -6.29 0.13
CA ILE A 5 -4.74 -5.64 0.99
C ILE A 5 -6.06 -5.55 0.23
N SER A 6 -7.16 -5.85 0.91
CA SER A 6 -8.52 -5.66 0.39
C SER A 6 -9.36 -4.88 1.39
N TYR A 7 -10.27 -4.08 0.87
CA TYR A 7 -11.21 -3.28 1.63
C TYR A 7 -12.63 -3.55 1.15
N ASP A 8 -13.43 -4.07 2.07
CA ASP A 8 -14.82 -4.41 1.87
C ASP A 8 -15.70 -3.50 2.72
N GLN A 9 -16.81 -3.04 2.14
CA GLN A 9 -17.87 -2.37 2.87
C GLN A 9 -19.18 -3.15 2.68
N ASN A 10 -19.80 -3.55 3.78
CA ASN A 10 -21.05 -4.34 3.78
C ASN A 10 -21.01 -5.60 2.89
N GLY A 11 -19.84 -6.25 2.81
CA GLY A 11 -19.65 -7.47 2.01
C GLY A 11 -19.39 -7.24 0.52
N LYS A 12 -19.29 -5.98 0.07
CA LYS A 12 -18.85 -5.62 -1.28
C LYS A 12 -17.40 -5.18 -1.24
N GLU A 13 -16.53 -5.86 -1.99
CA GLU A 13 -15.15 -5.41 -2.21
C GLU A 13 -15.16 -4.09 -2.98
N LEU A 14 -14.61 -3.05 -2.38
CA LEU A 14 -14.50 -1.72 -2.99
C LEU A 14 -13.12 -1.51 -3.59
N GLU A 15 -12.08 -2.06 -2.98
CA GLU A 15 -10.71 -1.98 -3.50
C GLU A 15 -9.87 -3.17 -3.05
N SER A 16 -9.03 -3.66 -3.95
CA SER A 16 -8.03 -4.68 -3.68
C SER A 16 -6.71 -4.33 -4.39
N VAL A 17 -5.62 -4.38 -3.64
CA VAL A 17 -4.27 -4.02 -4.11
C VAL A 17 -3.33 -5.18 -3.83
N ARG A 18 -2.63 -5.64 -4.87
CA ARG A 18 -1.53 -6.61 -4.78
C ARG A 18 -0.18 -5.89 -4.71
N ASP A 19 0.82 -6.56 -4.15
CA ASP A 19 2.18 -6.06 -3.99
C ASP A 19 2.20 -4.68 -3.30
N VAL A 20 1.52 -4.63 -2.15
CA VAL A 20 1.14 -3.40 -1.47
C VAL A 20 2.32 -2.44 -1.29
N GLY A 21 3.47 -2.96 -0.86
CA GLY A 21 4.68 -2.14 -0.67
C GLY A 21 5.21 -1.53 -1.96
N THR A 22 5.16 -2.26 -3.07
CA THR A 22 5.61 -1.75 -4.38
C THR A 22 4.66 -0.67 -4.88
N VAL A 23 3.35 -0.93 -4.86
CA VAL A 23 2.32 0.00 -5.33
C VAL A 23 2.30 1.27 -4.47
N SER A 24 2.32 1.13 -3.15
CA SER A 24 2.36 2.28 -2.23
C SER A 24 3.62 3.11 -2.40
N THR A 25 4.76 2.47 -2.70
CA THR A 25 6.01 3.17 -3.00
C THR A 25 5.93 3.98 -4.29
N VAL A 26 5.43 3.38 -5.38
CA VAL A 26 5.24 4.11 -6.65
C VAL A 26 4.29 5.28 -6.46
N ARG A 27 3.15 5.06 -5.78
CA ARG A 27 2.20 6.12 -5.44
C ARG A 27 2.86 7.20 -4.59
N GLY A 28 3.71 6.82 -3.65
CA GLY A 28 4.44 7.77 -2.83
C GLY A 28 5.31 8.72 -3.64
N TYR A 29 6.04 8.21 -4.63
CA TYR A 29 6.85 9.04 -5.54
C TYR A 29 6.03 9.97 -6.44
N LEU A 30 4.81 9.56 -6.81
CA LEU A 30 3.99 10.32 -7.75
C LEU A 30 3.09 11.37 -7.10
N PHE A 31 2.55 11.06 -5.91
CA PHE A 31 1.50 11.87 -5.30
C PHE A 31 1.96 12.69 -4.11
N TYR A 32 3.03 12.30 -3.42
CA TYR A 32 3.43 13.00 -2.21
C TYR A 32 4.32 14.19 -2.51
N SER A 33 3.95 15.32 -1.92
CA SER A 33 4.80 16.49 -1.85
C SER A 33 6.00 16.25 -0.91
N ALA A 34 6.95 17.17 -0.93
CA ALA A 34 8.05 17.17 0.03
C ALA A 34 7.56 17.26 1.49
N GLU A 35 6.38 17.84 1.74
CA GLU A 35 5.80 17.95 3.08
C GLU A 35 5.10 16.65 3.51
N ASP A 36 4.34 16.03 2.60
CA ASP A 36 3.72 14.72 2.86
C ASP A 36 4.77 13.66 3.20
N THR A 37 5.92 13.72 2.52
CA THR A 37 7.07 12.84 2.76
C THR A 37 7.57 12.93 4.20
N LYS A 38 7.58 14.14 4.81
CA LYS A 38 7.98 14.30 6.22
C LYS A 38 7.00 13.62 7.16
N GLN A 39 5.70 13.70 6.88
CA GLN A 39 4.66 13.07 7.69
C GLN A 39 4.72 11.54 7.59
N LEU A 40 5.16 11.00 6.45
CA LEU A 40 5.30 9.56 6.23
C LEU A 40 6.54 8.93 6.86
N ALA A 41 7.41 9.72 7.48
CA ALA A 41 8.52 9.18 8.27
C ALA A 41 8.02 8.22 9.37
N ILE A 42 6.82 8.49 9.92
CA ILE A 42 6.17 7.62 10.92
C ILE A 42 5.75 6.25 10.35
N ALA A 43 5.58 6.15 9.02
CA ALA A 43 5.30 4.91 8.31
C ALA A 43 6.58 4.19 7.86
N GLY A 44 7.76 4.69 8.25
CA GLY A 44 9.05 4.18 7.80
C GLY A 44 9.54 4.75 6.46
N TRP A 45 8.84 5.74 5.90
CA TRP A 45 9.28 6.40 4.66
C TRP A 45 10.32 7.48 4.97
N THR A 46 11.60 7.13 4.90
CA THR A 46 12.71 8.05 5.23
C THR A 46 13.46 8.58 4.01
N TYR A 47 12.96 8.31 2.79
CA TYR A 47 13.52 8.86 1.55
C TYR A 47 13.42 10.41 1.53
N PRO A 48 14.43 11.14 1.02
CA PRO A 48 15.68 10.66 0.42
C PRO A 48 16.82 10.40 1.42
N LYS A 49 16.62 10.72 2.70
CA LYS A 49 17.69 10.62 3.71
C LYS A 49 18.02 9.18 4.10
N ASN A 50 17.08 8.24 3.90
CA ASN A 50 17.22 6.81 4.18
C ASN A 50 17.75 6.50 5.58
N VAL A 51 17.20 7.20 6.59
CA VAL A 51 17.57 7.00 7.99
C VAL A 51 17.04 5.66 8.48
N GLU A 52 17.87 4.94 9.23
CA GLU A 52 17.49 3.67 9.88
C GLU A 52 16.37 3.88 10.90
N VAL A 53 15.34 3.03 10.82
CA VAL A 53 14.15 3.09 11.68
C VAL A 53 14.22 2.04 12.81
N ILE A 54 15.20 1.13 12.74
CA ILE A 54 15.36 0.03 13.69
C ILE A 54 16.12 0.52 14.92
N ASN A 55 15.63 0.17 16.11
CA ASN A 55 16.40 0.35 17.33
C ASN A 55 17.52 -0.69 17.36
N ALA A 56 18.78 -0.25 17.29
CA ALA A 56 19.95 -1.13 17.25
C ALA A 56 20.10 -2.06 18.47
N ALA A 57 19.54 -1.69 19.63
CA ALA A 57 19.64 -2.49 20.85
C ALA A 57 18.54 -3.56 20.96
N SER A 58 17.30 -3.26 20.53
CA SER A 58 16.18 -4.20 20.63
C SER A 58 15.86 -4.93 19.33
N LEU A 59 16.43 -4.50 18.19
CA LEU A 59 16.10 -4.98 16.84
C LEU A 59 14.60 -4.88 16.50
N ALA A 60 13.86 -4.05 17.24
CA ALA A 60 12.43 -3.82 17.06
C ALA A 60 12.17 -2.42 16.51
N PHE A 61 11.02 -2.25 15.86
CA PHE A 61 10.51 -0.96 15.43
C PHE A 61 8.99 -0.93 15.53
N SER A 62 8.42 0.27 15.50
CA SER A 62 6.97 0.49 15.40
C SER A 62 6.70 1.53 14.34
N MET A 63 5.67 1.33 13.53
CA MET A 63 5.31 2.24 12.45
C MET A 63 3.80 2.48 12.42
N PHE A 64 3.41 3.67 11.99
CA PHE A 64 2.03 4.05 11.74
C PHE A 64 1.85 4.30 10.25
N ILE A 65 1.20 3.37 9.55
CA ILE A 65 0.95 3.49 8.11
C ILE A 65 -0.45 4.09 7.90
N PRO A 66 -0.57 5.29 7.29
CA PRO A 66 -1.88 5.82 6.92
C PRO A 66 -2.57 4.89 5.92
N LEU A 67 -3.83 4.54 6.14
CA LEU A 67 -4.56 3.65 5.21
C LEU A 67 -4.63 4.20 3.79
N LYS A 68 -4.64 5.53 3.63
CA LYS A 68 -4.57 6.22 2.33
C LYS A 68 -3.31 5.90 1.51
N HIS A 69 -2.24 5.49 2.20
CA HIS A 69 -1.00 5.04 1.57
C HIS A 69 -1.15 3.65 0.95
N LEU A 70 -2.00 2.79 1.53
CA LEU A 70 -2.22 1.41 1.08
C LEU A 70 -3.41 1.29 0.13
N LEU A 71 -4.49 2.03 0.38
CA LEU A 71 -5.76 1.99 -0.34
C LEU A 71 -6.04 3.37 -0.95
N ASN A 72 -6.39 3.42 -2.23
CA ASN A 72 -6.64 4.65 -2.95
C ASN A 72 -8.04 5.22 -2.72
N ILE A 73 -9.03 4.38 -2.42
CA ILE A 73 -10.40 4.81 -2.12
C ILE A 73 -10.47 5.80 -0.95
N LEU A 74 -9.49 5.74 -0.04
CA LEU A 74 -9.41 6.60 1.15
C LEU A 74 -8.68 7.93 0.89
N ASN A 75 -8.18 8.18 -0.33
CA ASN A 75 -7.62 9.48 -0.70
C ASN A 75 -8.71 10.50 -1.03
N ASP A 76 -9.67 10.10 -1.86
CA ASP A 76 -10.64 11.02 -2.48
C ASP A 76 -11.99 11.02 -1.72
N TYR A 77 -12.24 10.03 -0.86
CA TYR A 77 -13.51 9.91 -0.15
C TYR A 77 -13.51 10.75 1.14
N GLU A 78 -14.10 11.94 1.07
CA GLU A 78 -14.18 12.89 2.19
C GLU A 78 -15.47 12.73 3.03
N TRP A 79 -16.39 11.88 2.62
CA TRP A 79 -17.71 11.77 3.24
C TRP A 79 -17.75 10.71 4.34
N VAL A 80 -18.81 10.76 5.15
CA VAL A 80 -19.05 9.75 6.18
C VAL A 80 -19.63 8.51 5.51
N SER A 81 -18.97 7.37 5.67
CA SER A 81 -19.51 6.07 5.30
C SER A 81 -20.13 5.38 6.52
N TYR A 82 -21.10 4.50 6.26
CA TYR A 82 -21.78 3.72 7.29
C TYR A 82 -21.72 2.22 6.97
N GLY A 83 -21.89 1.42 8.02
CA GLY A 83 -21.95 -0.03 7.92
C GLY A 83 -20.70 -0.73 8.43
N LYS A 84 -20.54 -1.98 8.02
CA LYS A 84 -19.40 -2.81 8.38
C LYS A 84 -18.26 -2.56 7.40
N HIS A 85 -17.15 -2.06 7.92
CA HIS A 85 -15.89 -1.96 7.22
C HIS A 85 -15.04 -3.19 7.54
N SER A 86 -14.44 -3.81 6.52
CA SER A 86 -13.54 -4.95 6.71
C SER A 86 -12.29 -4.72 5.89
N ILE A 87 -11.13 -4.73 6.55
CA ILE A 87 -9.82 -4.63 5.91
C ILE A 87 -9.14 -5.97 6.13
N ARG A 88 -8.69 -6.59 5.03
CA ARG A 88 -7.96 -7.84 5.06
C ARG A 88 -6.55 -7.60 4.55
N LEU A 89 -5.57 -7.84 5.41
CA LEU A 89 -4.15 -7.84 5.08
C LEU A 89 -3.66 -9.28 4.97
N VAL A 90 -3.01 -9.60 3.87
CA VAL A 90 -2.36 -10.90 3.67
C VAL A 90 -0.84 -10.70 3.75
N ARG A 91 -0.19 -11.36 4.71
CA ARG A 91 1.27 -11.34 4.86
C ARG A 91 1.92 -12.10 3.71
N ALA A 92 3.00 -11.56 3.15
CA ALA A 92 3.78 -12.24 2.14
C ALA A 92 4.51 -13.46 2.73
N GLY A 93 4.72 -14.51 1.94
CA GLY A 93 5.45 -15.71 2.36
C GLY A 93 6.95 -15.49 2.60
N ASN A 94 7.49 -14.34 2.20
CA ASN A 94 8.89 -13.94 2.44
C ASN A 94 8.98 -12.45 2.80
N ASP A 95 10.12 -12.07 3.37
CA ASP A 95 10.41 -10.71 3.83
C ASP A 95 11.41 -9.95 2.93
N ASN A 96 11.68 -10.46 1.72
CA ASN A 96 12.71 -9.93 0.82
C ASN A 96 12.49 -8.45 0.46
N ASN A 97 11.23 -7.99 0.44
CA ASN A 97 10.86 -6.60 0.16
C ASN A 97 10.60 -5.77 1.44
N CYS A 98 11.06 -6.20 2.62
CA CYS A 98 10.84 -5.51 3.90
C CYS A 98 12.06 -4.72 4.38
N PHE A 99 13.28 -5.21 4.13
CA PHE A 99 14.51 -4.62 4.64
C PHE A 99 15.62 -4.73 3.59
N LYS A 100 16.61 -3.83 3.68
CA LYS A 100 17.85 -3.91 2.92
C LYS A 100 18.96 -4.27 3.88
N ILE A 101 19.67 -5.37 3.62
CA ILE A 101 20.84 -5.74 4.41
C ILE A 101 22.03 -4.97 3.84
N THR A 102 22.57 -4.03 4.62
CA THR A 102 23.81 -3.32 4.29
C THR A 102 24.93 -3.84 5.19
N GLY A 103 25.77 -4.73 4.67
CA GLY A 103 26.94 -5.24 5.38
C GLY A 103 28.16 -5.27 4.48
N ASN A 104 29.28 -4.73 4.95
CA ASN A 104 30.57 -4.88 4.28
C ASN A 104 30.98 -6.35 4.34
N ALA A 105 31.27 -6.96 3.19
CA ALA A 105 31.97 -8.23 3.15
C ALA A 105 33.35 -8.04 3.81
N VAL A 106 33.51 -8.51 5.05
CA VAL A 106 34.82 -8.71 5.65
C VAL A 106 35.20 -10.17 5.39
N GLY A 107 35.94 -10.40 4.30
CA GLY A 107 36.45 -11.72 3.91
C GLY A 107 35.70 -12.40 2.76
N THR A 108 36.36 -13.39 2.14
CA THR A 108 36.03 -14.12 0.89
C THR A 108 34.83 -15.07 0.97
N ALA A 109 33.92 -14.90 1.92
CA ALA A 109 32.69 -15.67 2.00
C ALA A 109 31.54 -14.77 2.48
N VAL A 110 30.69 -14.37 1.54
CA VAL A 110 29.41 -13.73 1.85
C VAL A 110 28.50 -14.81 2.43
N VAL A 111 28.48 -14.94 3.76
CA VAL A 111 27.44 -15.72 4.43
C VAL A 111 26.15 -14.92 4.28
N PRO A 112 25.10 -15.42 3.61
CA PRO A 112 23.84 -14.71 3.53
C PRO A 112 23.25 -14.62 4.94
N THR A 113 23.31 -13.45 5.56
CA THR A 113 22.66 -13.20 6.84
C THR A 113 21.16 -13.29 6.63
N LYS A 114 20.55 -14.40 7.07
CA LYS A 114 19.11 -14.59 6.97
C LYS A 114 18.43 -13.78 8.06
N VAL A 115 17.89 -12.61 7.69
CA VAL A 115 17.05 -11.81 8.58
C VAL A 115 15.58 -12.20 8.36
N GLN A 116 14.80 -12.32 9.43
CA GLN A 116 13.37 -12.60 9.38
C GLN A 116 12.62 -11.53 10.17
N LEU A 117 11.45 -11.11 9.66
CA LEU A 117 10.61 -10.12 10.33
C LEU A 117 9.47 -10.84 11.07
N GLY A 118 9.39 -10.63 12.38
CA GLY A 118 8.22 -10.97 13.19
C GLY A 118 7.24 -9.80 13.27
N ILE A 119 5.94 -10.08 13.14
CA ILE A 119 4.90 -9.09 13.49
C ILE A 119 4.38 -9.47 14.86
N GLU A 120 4.63 -8.61 15.85
CA GLU A 120 4.16 -8.82 17.23
C GLU A 120 2.70 -8.36 17.41
N ASN A 121 2.37 -7.18 16.90
CA ASN A 121 1.04 -6.58 17.05
C ASN A 121 0.65 -5.78 15.79
N VAL A 122 -0.64 -5.80 15.46
CA VAL A 122 -1.24 -5.00 14.38
C VAL A 122 -2.51 -4.36 14.91
N GLU A 123 -2.52 -3.03 14.93
CA GLU A 123 -3.67 -2.25 15.40
C GLU A 123 -4.24 -1.38 14.29
N LEU A 124 -5.57 -1.37 14.18
CA LEU A 124 -6.30 -0.52 13.25
C LEU A 124 -6.90 0.67 13.99
N LYS A 125 -6.43 1.88 13.67
CA LYS A 125 -6.95 3.13 14.24
C LYS A 125 -7.87 3.83 13.22
N VAL A 126 -9.16 3.92 13.53
CA VAL A 126 -10.18 4.59 12.69
C VAL A 126 -10.89 5.65 13.52
N LYS A 127 -11.07 6.84 12.93
CA LYS A 127 -11.87 7.91 13.55
C LYS A 127 -13.35 7.57 13.42
N ARG A 128 -14.03 7.40 14.56
CA ARG A 128 -15.48 7.20 14.61
C ARG A 128 -16.17 8.53 14.91
N LEU A 129 -17.17 8.88 14.11
CA LEU A 129 -17.98 10.08 14.30
C LEU A 129 -19.24 9.75 15.09
N PHE A 130 -19.57 10.60 16.06
CA PHE A 130 -20.80 10.50 16.85
C PHE A 130 -21.66 11.75 16.57
N PRO A 131 -22.56 11.69 15.58
CA PRO A 131 -23.38 12.84 15.21
C PRO A 131 -24.42 13.15 16.30
N ASN A 132 -24.78 14.43 16.42
CA ASN A 132 -25.94 14.88 17.21
C ASN A 132 -27.23 14.19 16.71
N ASP A 133 -28.22 14.02 17.58
CA ASP A 133 -29.46 13.30 17.32
C ASP A 133 -30.22 13.82 16.09
N GLN A 134 -30.22 15.14 15.85
CA GLN A 134 -30.82 15.72 14.65
C GLN A 134 -30.16 15.23 13.36
N ILE A 135 -28.83 15.26 13.30
CA ILE A 135 -28.04 14.79 12.14
C ILE A 135 -28.17 13.26 12.02
N LYS A 136 -28.13 12.56 13.14
CA LYS A 136 -28.31 11.10 13.19
C LYS A 136 -29.66 10.70 12.61
N LEU A 137 -30.75 11.40 12.94
CA LEU A 137 -32.07 11.16 12.36
C LEU A 137 -32.08 11.39 10.84
N GLN A 138 -31.40 12.43 10.35
CA GLN A 138 -31.28 12.68 8.90
C GLN A 138 -30.51 11.56 8.20
N LEU A 139 -29.37 11.13 8.75
CA LEU A 139 -28.58 10.01 8.22
C LEU A 139 -29.40 8.72 8.20
N LEU A 140 -30.14 8.42 9.28
CA LEU A 140 -31.00 7.24 9.35
C LEU A 140 -32.14 7.28 8.32
N LYS A 141 -32.68 8.46 7.99
CA LYS A 141 -33.67 8.60 6.91
C LYS A 141 -33.06 8.26 5.55
N ALA A 142 -31.87 8.76 5.24
CA ALA A 142 -31.17 8.46 3.98
C ALA A 142 -30.82 6.96 3.86
N ILE A 143 -30.39 6.34 4.97
CA ILE A 143 -30.12 4.90 5.03
C ILE A 143 -31.40 4.09 4.78
N LYS A 144 -32.52 4.45 5.43
CA LYS A 144 -33.82 3.77 5.22
C LYS A 144 -34.36 3.93 3.81
N ALA A 145 -34.08 5.06 3.18
CA ALA A 145 -34.45 5.34 1.79
C ALA A 145 -33.51 4.67 0.77
N ASP A 146 -32.48 3.92 1.23
CA ASP A 146 -31.44 3.30 0.40
C ASP A 146 -30.84 4.27 -0.63
N THR A 147 -30.56 5.50 -0.18
CA THR A 147 -30.06 6.53 -1.08
C THR A 147 -28.65 6.17 -1.53
N PRO A 148 -28.38 6.05 -2.84
CA PRO A 148 -27.08 5.65 -3.33
C PRO A 148 -26.04 6.72 -3.02
N ILE A 149 -24.87 6.30 -2.53
CA ILE A 149 -23.71 7.17 -2.33
C ILE A 149 -22.78 6.96 -3.53
N LEU A 150 -22.46 8.05 -4.23
CA LEU A 150 -21.46 8.01 -5.29
C LEU A 150 -20.07 7.96 -4.63
N ILE A 151 -19.35 6.87 -4.87
CA ILE A 151 -17.95 6.73 -4.46
C ILE A 151 -17.12 6.74 -5.73
N PRO A 152 -16.29 7.78 -5.96
CA PRO A 152 -15.34 7.75 -7.07
C PRO A 152 -14.29 6.68 -6.77
N SER A 153 -14.34 5.55 -7.47
CA SER A 153 -13.32 4.52 -7.37
C SER A 153 -12.22 4.78 -8.39
N ARG A 154 -10.96 4.72 -7.94
CA ARG A 154 -9.79 4.69 -8.81
C ARG A 154 -8.97 3.47 -8.44
N LYS A 155 -8.99 2.46 -9.29
CA LYS A 155 -8.21 1.23 -9.09
C LYS A 155 -6.80 1.39 -9.66
N TRP A 156 -5.82 0.88 -8.94
CA TRP A 156 -4.46 0.68 -9.45
C TRP A 156 -4.28 -0.78 -9.79
N GLU A 157 -3.89 -1.06 -11.03
CA GLU A 157 -3.50 -2.40 -11.45
C GLU A 157 -1.99 -2.44 -11.64
N LEU A 158 -1.34 -3.35 -10.93
CA LEU A 158 0.08 -3.63 -11.11
C LEU A 158 0.21 -4.85 -12.00
N HIS A 159 0.87 -4.65 -13.12
CA HIS A 159 1.40 -5.74 -13.91
C HIS A 159 2.93 -5.67 -13.75
N MET A 160 3.58 -6.82 -13.61
CA MET A 160 5.04 -6.90 -13.53
C MET A 160 5.59 -7.72 -14.70
N LEU A 161 6.65 -7.21 -15.33
CA LEU A 161 7.50 -8.00 -16.20
C LEU A 161 8.69 -8.51 -15.35
N PRO A 162 8.87 -9.84 -15.22
CA PRO A 162 9.84 -10.41 -14.26
C PRO A 162 11.29 -10.10 -14.62
N SER A 163 11.60 -9.93 -15.91
CA SER A 163 12.95 -9.63 -16.38
C SER A 163 12.91 -9.00 -17.76
N LEU A 164 13.76 -8.01 -17.99
CA LEU A 164 14.01 -7.49 -19.33
C LEU A 164 14.91 -8.48 -20.10
N THR A 165 14.59 -8.69 -21.37
CA THR A 165 15.37 -9.49 -22.31
C THR A 165 16.72 -8.83 -22.53
N THR A 166 17.79 -9.54 -22.17
CA THR A 166 19.16 -9.01 -22.24
C THR A 166 19.54 -8.67 -23.68
N GLY A 167 19.90 -7.40 -23.92
CA GLY A 167 20.29 -6.90 -25.25
C GLY A 167 19.13 -6.50 -26.16
N ALA A 168 17.88 -6.61 -25.71
CA ALA A 168 16.74 -6.11 -26.46
C ALA A 168 16.63 -4.58 -26.33
N THR A 169 16.42 -3.90 -27.46
CA THR A 169 16.14 -2.45 -27.48
C THR A 169 14.66 -2.13 -27.30
N ASN A 170 13.78 -3.12 -27.54
CA ASN A 170 12.32 -3.02 -27.43
C ASN A 170 11.78 -4.26 -26.73
N GLU A 171 10.81 -4.06 -25.84
CA GLU A 171 10.04 -5.15 -25.25
C GLU A 171 8.55 -4.89 -25.40
N ILE A 172 7.82 -5.96 -25.71
CA ILE A 172 6.38 -5.95 -25.82
C ILE A 172 5.85 -6.81 -24.69
N TRP A 173 4.95 -6.23 -23.92
CA TRP A 173 4.33 -6.90 -22.81
C TRP A 173 2.83 -6.69 -22.88
N ALA A 174 2.08 -7.79 -22.80
CA ALA A 174 0.65 -7.77 -22.85
C ALA A 174 0.11 -7.25 -21.51
N ASP A 175 -0.50 -6.08 -21.56
CA ASP A 175 -1.32 -5.59 -20.47
C ASP A 175 -2.74 -6.16 -20.63
N ASN A 176 -3.07 -7.17 -19.82
CA ASN A 176 -4.44 -7.67 -19.72
C ASN A 176 -5.25 -6.71 -18.84
N THR A 177 -5.39 -5.46 -19.29
CA THR A 177 -6.32 -4.52 -18.66
C THR A 177 -7.72 -5.13 -18.70
N SER A 178 -8.45 -5.04 -17.59
CA SER A 178 -9.81 -5.55 -17.54
C SER A 178 -10.65 -4.87 -18.65
N PRO A 179 -11.43 -5.61 -19.46
CA PRO A 179 -12.19 -5.06 -20.59
C PRO A 179 -13.39 -4.18 -20.16
N PHE A 180 -13.52 -3.85 -18.88
CA PHE A 180 -14.61 -3.06 -18.36
C PHE A 180 -14.42 -1.57 -18.67
N LEU A 181 -15.56 -0.91 -18.89
CA LEU A 181 -15.94 0.50 -19.10
C LEU A 181 -14.96 1.66 -18.76
N GLU A 182 -13.89 1.43 -18.00
CA GLU A 182 -12.95 2.43 -17.52
C GLU A 182 -11.57 2.25 -18.17
N SER A 183 -11.33 2.95 -19.28
CA SER A 183 -10.00 3.03 -19.89
C SER A 183 -8.98 3.62 -18.91
N PRO A 184 -7.75 3.06 -18.80
CA PRO A 184 -6.73 3.63 -17.93
C PRO A 184 -6.39 5.05 -18.37
N ARG A 185 -6.44 6.01 -17.42
CA ARG A 185 -6.13 7.42 -17.71
C ARG A 185 -4.63 7.69 -17.81
N TYR A 186 -3.83 6.88 -17.13
CA TYR A 186 -2.39 7.05 -17.03
C TYR A 186 -1.72 5.67 -17.03
N CYS A 187 -0.61 5.57 -17.75
CA CYS A 187 0.30 4.43 -17.67
C CYS A 187 1.60 4.92 -17.01
N ILE A 188 2.06 4.20 -16.00
CA ILE A 188 3.29 4.52 -15.27
C ILE A 188 4.23 3.33 -15.43
N VAL A 189 5.40 3.59 -15.98
CA VAL A 189 6.47 2.60 -16.11
C VAL A 189 7.53 2.89 -15.06
N ARG A 190 7.88 1.87 -14.28
CA ARG A 190 8.97 1.93 -13.31
C ARG A 190 9.97 0.83 -13.61
N PHE A 191 11.24 1.21 -13.60
CA PHE A 191 12.36 0.27 -13.62
C PHE A 191 12.83 0.00 -12.20
N ARG A 192 13.21 -1.24 -11.93
CA ARG A 192 13.88 -1.66 -10.70
C ARG A 192 15.25 -2.21 -11.10
N THR A 193 16.30 -1.61 -10.56
CA THR A 193 17.66 -2.17 -10.63
C THR A 193 17.85 -3.15 -9.48
N ASP A 194 18.75 -4.12 -9.66
CA ASP A 194 19.19 -5.05 -8.62
C ASP A 194 18.02 -5.85 -8.01
N HIS A 195 17.41 -6.71 -8.82
CA HIS A 195 16.73 -7.85 -8.23
C HIS A 195 17.83 -8.67 -7.56
N ASP A 196 17.87 -8.72 -6.23
CA ASP A 196 18.68 -9.70 -5.52
C ASP A 196 18.26 -11.07 -6.10
N LEU A 197 19.12 -11.60 -6.96
CA LEU A 197 19.10 -13.01 -7.30
C LEU A 197 19.40 -13.68 -5.97
N THR A 198 18.40 -14.43 -5.51
CA THR A 198 18.44 -15.38 -4.38
C THR A 198 19.83 -15.87 -4.00
#